data_AF-A0A2N1R0S5-F1
#
_entry.id   AF-A0A2N1R0S5-F1
#
_cell.length_a   1.000
_cell.length_b   1.000
_cell.length_c   1.000
_cell.angle_alpha   90.00
_cell.angle_beta   90.00
_cell.angle_gamma   90.00
#
_symmetry.space_group_name_H-M   'P 1'
#
loop_
_entity.id
_entity.type
_entity.pdbx_description
1 polymer ?
#
loop_
_entity_poly.entity_id
_entity_poly.type
_entity_poly.pdbx_seq_one_letter_code
_entity_poly.pdbx_strand_id
1 'polypeptide(L)' 'KCVGCGACQRACPWGIATVDPETDTSTKCTLCGGDPTCVKNCPTGAIKFYPWAEAEALLFGTDAISGATA' A
#
# COMPACT_ATOMS: atom_id res chain seq x y z
N LYS A 1 -4.16 17.62 0.04
CA LYS A 1 -5.42 17.88 0.79
C LYS A 1 -6.56 17.21 0.04
N CYS A 2 -7.38 16.39 0.70
CA CYS A 2 -8.54 15.73 0.07
C CYS A 2 -9.71 16.72 -0.09
N VAL A 3 -10.56 16.52 -1.10
CA VAL A 3 -11.75 17.33 -1.41
C VAL A 3 -12.99 16.50 -1.74
N GLY A 4 -12.97 15.19 -1.45
CA GLY A 4 -14.14 14.31 -1.68
C GLY A 4 -14.48 13.97 -3.13
N CYS A 5 -13.71 14.37 -4.14
CA CYS A 5 -14.11 14.23 -5.55
C CYS A 5 -14.18 12.76 -6.08
N GLY A 6 -13.67 11.79 -5.32
CA GLY A 6 -13.69 10.37 -5.67
C GLY A 6 -12.85 9.98 -6.90
N ALA A 7 -12.03 10.89 -7.44
CA ALA A 7 -11.19 10.59 -8.60
C ALA A 7 -10.18 9.47 -8.30
N CYS A 8 -9.58 9.49 -7.10
CA CYS A 8 -8.66 8.46 -6.64
C CYS A 8 -9.33 7.08 -6.49
N GLN A 9 -10.58 7.04 -6.02
CA GLN A 9 -11.35 5.80 -5.91
C GLN A 9 -11.63 5.19 -7.30
N ARG A 10 -12.05 6.01 -8.28
CA ARG A 10 -12.31 5.54 -9.66
C ARG A 10 -11.04 5.12 -10.40
N ALA A 11 -9.91 5.79 -10.13
CA ALA A 11 -8.65 5.49 -10.80
C ALA A 11 -7.95 4.23 -10.27
N CYS A 12 -8.29 3.77 -9.06
CA CYS A 12 -7.60 2.64 -8.45
C CYS A 12 -8.12 1.31 -9.02
N PRO A 13 -7.31 0.54 -9.77
CA PRO A 13 -7.76 -0.73 -10.36
C PRO A 13 -8.05 -1.81 -9.31
N TRP A 14 -7.47 -1.66 -8.12
CA TRP A 14 -7.66 -2.60 -7.00
C TRP A 14 -8.75 -2.16 -6.01
N GLY A 15 -9.37 -0.99 -6.21
CA GLY A 15 -10.43 -0.50 -5.31
C GLY A 15 -10.00 -0.21 -3.87
N ILE A 16 -8.70 0.03 -3.62
CA ILE A 16 -8.17 0.26 -2.27
C ILE A 16 -8.58 1.63 -1.71
N ALA A 17 -8.61 2.66 -2.56
CA ALA A 17 -8.99 4.00 -2.14
C ALA A 17 -10.51 4.10 -2.08
N THR A 18 -11.05 4.47 -0.92
CA THR A 18 -12.48 4.69 -0.71
C THR A 18 -12.72 6.14 -0.28
N VAL A 19 -13.93 6.65 -0.47
CA VAL A 19 -14.39 7.94 0.08
C VAL A 19 -15.44 7.64 1.15
N ASP A 20 -15.22 8.17 2.34
CA ASP A 20 -16.20 8.12 3.43
C ASP A 20 -17.30 9.15 3.17
N PRO A 21 -18.58 8.73 3.07
CA PRO A 21 -19.71 9.62 2.78
C PRO A 21 -20.05 10.57 3.93
N GLU A 22 -19.58 10.32 5.15
CA GLU A 22 -19.83 11.20 6.30
C GLU A 22 -18.80 12.34 6.39
N THR A 23 -17.55 12.06 6.02
CA THR A 23 -16.42 13.00 6.15
C THR A 23 -15.92 13.59 4.84
N ASP A 24 -16.50 13.18 3.70
CA ASP A 24 -16.08 13.54 2.33
C ASP A 24 -14.56 13.37 2.11
N THR A 25 -13.95 12.43 2.83
CA THR A 25 -12.50 12.25 2.85
C THR A 25 -12.14 10.87 2.33
N SER A 26 -11.18 10.85 1.40
CA SER A 26 -10.66 9.59 0.90
C SER A 26 -9.62 9.00 1.85
N THR A 27 -9.71 7.69 2.07
CA THR A 27 -8.75 6.93 2.85
C THR A 27 -8.16 5.78 2.04
N LYS A 28 -6.94 5.40 2.40
CA LYS A 28 -6.24 4.18 1.95
C LYS A 28 -5.23 3.79 3.00
N CYS A 29 -4.65 2.59 2.89
CA CYS A 29 -3.51 2.22 3.72
C CYS A 29 -2.36 3.23 3.56
N THR A 30 -1.92 3.80 4.67
CA THR A 30 -0.79 4.74 4.75
C THR A 30 0.46 4.08 5.34
N LEU A 31 0.46 2.73 5.40
CA LEU A 31 1.48 1.92 6.06
C LEU A 31 1.67 2.28 7.54
N CYS A 32 0.67 2.89 8.19
CA CYS A 32 0.76 3.36 9.58
C CYS A 32 1.99 4.23 9.84
N GLY A 33 2.44 5.03 8.85
CA GLY A 33 3.66 5.84 8.97
C GLY A 33 4.96 5.03 8.87
N GLY A 34 4.92 3.84 8.29
CA GLY A 34 6.07 2.93 8.16
C GLY A 34 6.13 1.85 9.23
N ASP A 35 5.16 1.80 10.14
CA ASP A 35 5.09 0.80 11.22
C ASP A 35 3.74 0.06 11.23
N PRO A 36 3.50 -0.88 10.31
CA PRO A 36 2.16 -1.43 10.05
C PRO A 36 1.64 -2.30 11.19
N THR A 37 0.57 -1.85 11.84
CA THR A 37 -0.10 -2.58 12.93
C THR A 37 -0.66 -3.94 12.49
N CYS A 38 -1.13 -4.04 11.24
CA CYS A 38 -1.66 -5.30 10.70
C CYS A 38 -0.61 -6.41 10.60
N VAL A 39 0.67 -6.06 10.38
CA VAL A 39 1.79 -7.02 10.35
C VAL A 39 2.08 -7.52 11.77
N LYS A 40 2.19 -6.59 12.73
CA LYS A 40 2.47 -6.91 14.14
C LYS A 40 1.43 -7.83 14.77
N ASN A 41 0.17 -7.59 14.42
CA ASN A 41 -0.96 -8.30 15.03
C ASN A 41 -1.37 -9.55 14.24
N CYS A 42 -0.70 -9.89 13.13
CA CYS A 42 -1.06 -11.06 12.33
C CYS A 42 -0.63 -12.35 13.08
N PRO A 43 -1.56 -13.16 13.61
CA PRO A 43 -1.21 -14.31 14.44
C PRO A 43 -0.57 -15.45 13.64
N THR A 44 -0.87 -15.52 12.33
CA THR A 44 -0.34 -16.55 11.42
C THR A 44 0.94 -16.12 10.72
N GLY A 45 1.33 -14.84 10.80
CA GLY A 45 2.46 -14.30 10.04
C GLY A 45 2.23 -14.23 8.53
N ALA A 46 0.97 -14.23 8.08
CA ALA A 46 0.62 -14.18 6.66
C ALA A 46 1.01 -12.83 6.00
N ILE A 47 0.92 -11.73 6.75
CA ILE A 47 1.30 -10.40 6.27
C ILE A 47 2.72 -10.10 6.75
N LYS A 48 3.60 -9.73 5.82
CA LYS A 48 4.98 -9.32 6.09
C LYS A 48 5.24 -7.97 5.46
N PHE A 49 6.13 -7.19 6.07
CA PHE A 49 6.52 -5.88 5.57
C PHE A 49 8.04 -5.81 5.48
N TYR A 50 8.52 -5.34 4.33
CA TYR A 50 9.94 -5.27 3.99
C TYR A 50 10.23 -3.89 3.38
N PRO A 51 11.43 -3.33 3.62
CA PRO A 51 11.98 -2.29 2.75
C PRO A 51 12.00 -2.77 1.30
N TRP A 52 11.86 -1.84 0.36
CA TRP A 52 11.78 -2.18 -1.06
C TRP A 52 12.98 -3.00 -1.56
N ALA A 53 14.20 -2.60 -1.19
CA ALA A 53 15.42 -3.31 -1.58
C ALA A 53 15.45 -4.77 -1.10
N GLU A 54 14.92 -5.05 0.09
CA GLU A 54 14.81 -6.43 0.59
C GLU A 54 13.72 -7.21 -0.18
N ALA A 55 12.59 -6.57 -0.46
CA ALA A 55 11.52 -7.18 -1.25
C ALA A 55 12.00 -7.52 -2.68
N GLU A 56 12.79 -6.66 -3.31
CA GLU A 56 13.37 -6.91 -4.63
C GLU A 56 14.30 -8.13 -4.61
N ALA A 57 15.21 -8.21 -3.64
CA ALA A 57 16.11 -9.35 -3.51
C ALA A 57 15.35 -10.67 -3.30
N LEU A 58 14.24 -10.64 -2.53
CA LEU A 58 13.41 -11.81 -2.27
C LEU A 58 12.57 -12.26 -3.48
N LEU A 59 12.07 -11.31 -4.28
CA LEU A 59 11.14 -11.59 -5.37
C LEU A 59 11.85 -11.82 -6.71
N PHE A 60 12.94 -11.12 -6.95
CA PHE A 60 13.58 -11.03 -8.26
C PHE A 60 15.08 -11.37 -8.25
N GLY A 61 15.69 -11.58 -7.07
CA GLY A 61 17.11 -11.89 -6.89
C GLY A 61 17.97 -10.67 -6.58
N THR A 62 19.21 -10.88 -6.14
CA THR A 62 20.09 -9.81 -5.61
C THR A 62 20.53 -8.77 -6.65
N ASP A 63 20.41 -9.10 -7.93
CA ASP A 63 20.81 -8.23 -9.04
C ASP A 63 19.61 -7.54 -9.73
N ALA A 64 18.40 -7.71 -9.18
CA ALA A 64 17.20 -7.19 -9.79
C ALA A 64 16.86 -5.78 -9.34
N ILE A 65 16.52 -4.92 -10.31
CA ILE A 65 15.96 -3.59 -10.10
C ILE A 65 14.57 -3.57 -10.71
N SER A 66 13.54 -3.54 -9.88
CA SER A 66 12.15 -3.47 -10.34
C SER A 66 11.89 -2.11 -11.02
N GLY A 67 11.33 -2.14 -12.23
CA GLY A 67 11.06 -0.93 -13.02
C GLY A 67 12.17 -0.49 -13.98
N ALA A 68 13.30 -1.20 -14.07
CA ALA A 68 14.38 -0.90 -15.03
C ALA A 68 14.01 -1.13 -16.52
N THR A 69 12.81 -1.63 -16.80
CA THR A 69 12.30 -1.86 -18.16
C THR A 69 11.03 -1.06 -18.47
N ALA A 70 10.81 0.07 -17.79
CA ALA A 70 9.80 1.05 -18.20
C ALA A 70 10.33 1.98 -19.29
#